data_AF-A0A8C6U457-F1
#
_entry.id   AF-A0A8C6U457-F1
#
_cell.length_a   1.000
_cell.length_b   1.000
_cell.length_c   1.000
_cell.angle_alpha   90.00
_cell.angle_beta   90.00
_cell.angle_gamma   90.00
#
_symmetry.space_group_name_H-M   'P 1'
#
loop_
_entity.id
_entity.type
_entity.pdbx_description
1 polymer ?
#
loop_
_entity_poly.entity_id
_entity_poly.type
_entity_poly.pdbx_seq_one_letter_code
_entity_poly.pdbx_strand_id
1 'polypeptide(L)'
;MSSKLMTENWHNILHFIFNMRFHIVVAAVFWSDLVDSRKIRGISSSYKRFYREKKSFLCIDGSKMIPFEQVNDDYCDCQDGSDEPGTSACPRGRFYCTNLGFRPHYIPSSRVNDGICDCCDASDEYNSPARCQNSCWNLGQRERAFVEGQMRALDEGLRLKQQLIEEGVLLWREKQAQLRELQQVAGDLQIKLDEHRRKKNEAERLKEQTLRALQTGDSDHARYNNSAVGLFNLLDSNKDGSLSVEEIQSKVAFTEDEKKVLTQDEAMTLLGGGHRMDLSTFRNTLWDILTSGDSVKIKDAHGAGVLPGEDPHLKAAHRAAEWEATNLKKAEESYERVSAEISELQKKLALDYGTDWEFLFLNSQCYQLQVYEYTYTLCPFNQVTQKSTTGTEVSLGVWGMWSGSANNPYSQQEYENGEPCWQGGSRSTTVTLTCGTETGLRSAKEPSKCQYIMDFQTPVACQPCSSSGGCTVNFDPAPTVTGRGPVGAPPRLSLSLSPPDICVVRTYHTSSKSS
;
A
#
# COMPACT_ATOMS: atom_id res chain seq x y z
N MET A 1 78.36 -70.05 -8.44
CA MET A 1 78.77 -68.85 -7.68
C MET A 1 77.71 -67.78 -7.83
N SER A 2 76.61 -67.84 -7.07
CA SER A 2 75.67 -66.71 -6.92
C SER A 2 74.56 -67.11 -5.94
N SER A 3 74.79 -66.97 -4.63
CA SER A 3 73.68 -66.95 -3.63
C SER A 3 74.13 -66.65 -2.20
N LYS A 4 75.43 -66.67 -1.88
CA LYS A 4 75.93 -66.43 -0.52
C LYS A 4 76.39 -65.00 -0.20
N LEU A 5 76.27 -64.04 -1.13
CA LEU A 5 76.74 -62.65 -0.92
C LEU A 5 75.62 -61.60 -0.70
N MET A 6 74.35 -62.00 -0.67
CA MET A 6 73.24 -61.04 -0.54
C MET A 6 72.51 -61.03 0.81
N THR A 7 72.77 -61.98 1.72
CA THR A 7 72.01 -62.08 2.98
C THR A 7 72.62 -61.32 4.16
N GLU A 8 73.95 -61.10 4.19
CA GLU A 8 74.61 -60.36 5.29
C GLU A 8 74.51 -58.84 5.16
N ASN A 9 74.21 -58.31 3.98
CA ASN A 9 74.13 -56.87 3.77
C ASN A 9 72.73 -56.29 4.10
N TRP A 10 71.67 -57.10 4.01
CA TRP A 10 70.30 -56.65 4.27
C TRP A 10 70.00 -56.49 5.76
N HIS A 11 70.56 -57.32 6.64
CA HIS A 11 70.36 -57.19 8.09
C HIS A 11 71.01 -55.91 8.63
N ASN A 12 72.20 -55.56 8.16
CA ASN A 12 72.88 -54.33 8.57
C ASN A 12 72.17 -53.07 8.04
N ILE A 13 71.63 -53.11 6.82
CA ILE A 13 70.86 -51.99 6.23
C ILE A 13 69.52 -51.81 6.95
N LEU A 14 68.81 -52.90 7.29
CA LEU A 14 67.56 -52.83 8.06
C LEU A 14 67.81 -52.31 9.48
N HIS A 15 68.88 -52.74 10.15
CA HIS A 15 69.25 -52.21 11.47
C HIS A 15 69.62 -50.72 11.42
N PHE A 16 70.29 -50.28 10.35
CA PHE A 16 70.66 -48.87 10.16
C PHE A 16 69.44 -47.99 9.88
N ILE A 17 68.49 -48.45 9.05
CA ILE A 17 67.24 -47.74 8.77
C ILE A 17 66.34 -47.68 10.01
N PHE A 18 66.27 -48.76 10.80
CA PHE A 18 65.48 -48.78 12.03
C PHE A 18 66.06 -47.86 13.11
N ASN A 19 67.39 -47.83 13.30
CA ASN A 19 68.06 -46.88 14.20
C ASN A 19 67.90 -45.44 13.72
N MET A 20 68.03 -45.17 12.43
CA MET A 20 67.87 -43.81 11.89
C MET A 20 66.43 -43.30 12.04
N ARG A 21 65.42 -44.16 11.83
CA ARG A 21 64.02 -43.81 12.10
C ARG A 21 63.70 -43.65 13.59
N PHE A 22 64.30 -44.47 14.46
CA PHE A 22 64.18 -44.31 15.90
C PHE A 22 64.77 -42.98 16.37
N HIS A 23 65.95 -42.60 15.88
CA HIS A 23 66.55 -41.30 16.19
C HIS A 23 65.80 -40.11 15.59
N ILE A 24 65.19 -40.23 14.40
CA ILE A 24 64.34 -39.19 13.82
C ILE A 24 63.02 -39.04 14.60
N VAL A 25 62.40 -40.14 15.04
CA VAL A 25 61.18 -40.08 15.86
C VAL A 25 61.49 -39.55 17.27
N VAL A 26 62.61 -39.97 17.88
CA VAL A 26 63.07 -39.41 19.16
C VAL A 26 63.42 -37.93 19.01
N ALA A 27 64.12 -37.52 17.94
CA ALA A 27 64.38 -36.11 17.67
C ALA A 27 63.10 -35.30 17.40
N ALA A 28 62.10 -35.88 16.74
CA ALA A 28 60.80 -35.25 16.51
C ALA A 28 59.98 -35.13 17.81
N VAL A 29 60.03 -36.12 18.70
CA VAL A 29 59.41 -36.08 20.04
C VAL A 29 60.12 -35.05 20.93
N PHE A 30 61.46 -35.05 20.95
CA PHE A 30 62.24 -34.03 21.67
C PHE A 30 62.15 -32.63 21.05
N TRP A 31 61.85 -32.48 19.75
CA TRP A 31 61.54 -31.18 19.13
C TRP A 31 60.10 -30.73 19.30
N SER A 32 59.15 -31.64 19.56
CA SER A 32 57.76 -31.24 19.87
C SER A 32 57.59 -30.80 21.33
N ASP A 33 58.45 -31.25 22.24
CA ASP A 33 58.45 -30.82 23.65
C ASP A 33 59.25 -29.52 23.93
N LEU A 34 59.99 -28.99 22.94
CA LEU A 34 60.86 -27.80 23.11
C LEU A 34 60.44 -26.56 22.30
N VAL A 35 59.30 -26.60 21.61
CA VAL A 35 58.68 -25.42 20.98
C VAL A 35 57.28 -25.18 21.56
N ASP A 36 57.18 -25.12 22.88
CA ASP A 36 56.14 -24.31 23.55
C ASP A 36 56.83 -23.21 24.35
N SER A 37 57.32 -22.19 23.64
CA SER A 37 57.80 -20.97 24.28
C SER A 37 56.59 -20.20 24.83
N ARG A 38 56.16 -20.59 26.02
CA ARG A 38 55.53 -19.80 27.09
C ARG A 38 54.60 -18.69 26.58
N LYS A 39 53.37 -19.07 26.26
CA LYS A 39 52.28 -18.12 26.01
C LYS A 39 51.91 -17.45 27.34
N ILE A 40 52.19 -16.15 27.48
CA ILE A 40 51.69 -15.33 28.60
C ILE A 40 50.15 -15.42 28.63
N ARG A 41 49.59 -15.70 29.81
CA ARG A 41 48.14 -15.85 30.00
C ARG A 41 47.45 -14.47 29.96
N GLY A 42 46.19 -14.46 29.50
CA GLY A 42 45.33 -13.28 29.58
C GLY A 42 45.69 -12.14 28.62
N ILE A 43 46.56 -12.37 27.64
CA ILE A 43 46.87 -11.39 26.57
C ILE A 43 46.32 -11.81 25.20
N SER A 44 45.95 -10.83 24.40
CA SER A 44 45.57 -11.02 23.00
C SER A 44 46.79 -11.14 22.09
N SER A 45 46.58 -11.68 20.89
CA SER A 45 47.65 -11.86 19.90
C SER A 45 48.32 -10.54 19.49
N SER A 46 47.57 -9.44 19.46
CA SER A 46 48.09 -8.09 19.17
C SER A 46 49.01 -7.57 20.29
N TYR A 47 48.76 -7.95 21.54
CA TYR A 47 49.55 -7.51 22.69
C TYR A 47 50.83 -8.35 22.90
N LYS A 48 50.95 -9.51 22.26
CA LYS A 48 52.10 -10.43 22.38
C LYS A 48 53.46 -9.77 22.14
N ARG A 49 53.53 -8.68 21.36
CA ARG A 49 54.78 -7.95 21.09
C ARG A 49 55.33 -7.20 22.32
N PHE A 50 54.45 -6.78 23.24
CA PHE A 50 54.85 -6.06 24.46
C PHE A 50 55.41 -7.02 25.53
N TYR A 51 54.93 -8.27 25.56
CA TYR A 51 55.30 -9.28 26.55
C TYR A 51 56.37 -10.25 26.06
N ARG A 52 57.42 -9.75 25.41
CA ARG A 52 58.55 -10.59 24.99
C ARG A 52 59.49 -10.79 26.19
N GLU A 53 59.73 -12.05 26.55
CA GLU A 53 60.71 -12.43 27.58
C GLU A 53 62.05 -11.73 27.33
N LYS A 54 62.35 -10.74 28.17
CA LYS A 54 63.61 -9.99 28.27
C LYS A 54 64.00 -9.94 29.75
N LYS A 55 65.13 -9.33 30.08
CA LYS A 55 65.50 -9.06 31.49
C LYS A 55 64.59 -8.04 32.18
N SER A 56 63.81 -7.27 31.43
CA SER A 56 62.89 -6.27 31.98
C SER A 56 61.65 -6.08 31.11
N PHE A 57 60.55 -5.72 31.75
CA PHE A 57 59.27 -5.32 31.20
C PHE A 57 59.04 -3.84 31.51
N LEU A 58 58.59 -3.07 30.52
CA LEU A 58 58.16 -1.68 30.71
C LEU A 58 56.64 -1.71 30.76
N CYS A 59 56.03 -1.18 31.84
CA CYS A 59 54.59 -1.01 31.93
C CYS A 59 54.07 -0.33 30.66
N ILE A 60 52.89 -0.73 30.16
CA ILE A 60 52.41 -0.30 28.85
C ILE A 60 52.17 1.23 28.82
N ASP A 61 51.80 1.82 29.97
CA ASP A 61 51.71 3.26 30.19
C ASP A 61 53.06 4.00 30.22
N GLY A 62 54.18 3.28 30.22
CA GLY A 62 55.53 3.83 30.29
C GLY A 62 55.96 4.30 31.68
N SER A 63 55.18 4.02 32.73
CA SER A 63 55.39 4.55 34.08
C SER A 63 56.62 3.98 34.79
N LYS A 64 56.85 2.67 34.68
CA LYS A 64 57.87 1.93 35.45
C LYS A 64 58.43 0.78 34.63
N MET A 65 59.73 0.50 34.82
CA MET A 65 60.39 -0.70 34.30
C MET A 65 60.59 -1.69 35.45
N ILE A 66 60.10 -2.91 35.26
CA ILE A 66 60.15 -4.01 36.23
C ILE A 66 60.91 -5.21 35.66
N PRO A 67 61.49 -6.11 36.48
CA PRO A 67 61.95 -7.42 36.03
C PRO A 67 60.82 -8.19 35.34
N PHE A 68 61.13 -8.97 34.30
CA PHE A 68 60.08 -9.72 33.58
C PHE A 68 59.46 -10.84 34.43
N GLU A 69 60.17 -11.26 35.48
CA GLU A 69 59.71 -12.23 36.46
C GLU A 69 58.52 -11.71 37.30
N GLN A 70 58.29 -10.39 37.32
CA GLN A 70 57.15 -9.73 37.97
C GLN A 70 55.90 -9.66 37.08
N VAL A 71 55.89 -10.37 35.94
CA VAL A 71 54.70 -10.43 35.07
C VAL A 71 53.90 -11.67 35.44
N ASN A 72 52.65 -11.47 35.85
CA ASN A 72 51.77 -12.49 36.43
C ASN A 72 52.33 -13.13 37.71
N ASP A 73 52.87 -12.30 38.62
CA ASP A 73 53.42 -12.76 39.90
C ASP A 73 52.44 -12.61 41.09
N ASP A 74 51.17 -12.32 40.79
CA ASP A 74 50.10 -12.04 41.76
C ASP A 74 50.35 -10.75 42.59
N TYR A 75 51.20 -9.84 42.11
CA TYR A 75 51.42 -8.52 42.70
C TYR A 75 51.23 -7.41 41.66
N CYS A 76 50.59 -6.30 42.07
CA CYS A 76 50.32 -5.18 41.16
C CYS A 76 51.41 -4.11 41.26
N ASP A 77 52.41 -4.20 40.38
CA ASP A 77 53.54 -3.31 40.19
C ASP A 77 53.28 -2.13 39.26
N CYS A 78 52.45 -2.30 38.22
CA CYS A 78 52.12 -1.24 37.26
C CYS A 78 50.79 -0.55 37.60
N GLN A 79 50.72 0.78 37.44
CA GLN A 79 49.49 1.55 37.73
C GLN A 79 48.37 1.27 36.73
N ASP A 80 48.73 0.89 35.51
CA ASP A 80 47.81 0.48 34.44
C ASP A 80 47.41 -1.01 34.53
N GLY A 81 48.06 -1.78 35.41
CA GLY A 81 47.85 -3.21 35.59
C GLY A 81 48.33 -4.08 34.42
N SER A 82 49.26 -3.56 33.60
CA SER A 82 49.78 -4.27 32.44
C SER A 82 50.74 -5.41 32.78
N ASP A 83 51.28 -5.44 33.98
CA ASP A 83 52.10 -6.50 34.57
C ASP A 83 51.29 -7.76 34.89
N GLU A 84 50.00 -7.63 35.23
CA GLU A 84 49.13 -8.73 35.67
C GLU A 84 47.99 -9.04 34.68
N PRO A 85 48.26 -9.36 33.39
CA PRO A 85 47.21 -9.67 32.42
C PRO A 85 46.52 -11.02 32.69
N GLY A 86 47.16 -11.92 33.43
CA GLY A 86 46.79 -13.31 33.65
C GLY A 86 46.36 -13.65 35.08
N THR A 87 46.30 -12.67 35.99
CA THR A 87 45.94 -12.84 37.40
C THR A 87 44.87 -11.82 37.81
N SER A 88 44.43 -11.87 39.07
CA SER A 88 43.46 -10.93 39.65
C SER A 88 44.08 -9.81 40.49
N ALA A 89 45.42 -9.69 40.51
CA ALA A 89 46.13 -8.81 41.44
C ALA A 89 45.92 -7.30 41.19
N CYS A 90 45.72 -6.89 39.94
CA CYS A 90 45.51 -5.48 39.60
C CYS A 90 44.01 -5.11 39.48
N PRO A 91 43.48 -4.12 40.24
CA PRO A 91 42.06 -3.76 40.24
C PRO A 91 41.51 -3.22 38.90
N ARG A 92 42.38 -2.65 38.05
CA ARG A 92 42.02 -2.16 36.70
C ARG A 92 42.46 -3.11 35.59
N GLY A 93 43.01 -4.28 35.97
CA GLY A 93 43.47 -5.30 35.04
C GLY A 93 42.33 -5.87 34.21
N ARG A 94 42.68 -6.38 33.03
CA ARG A 94 41.75 -7.07 32.13
C ARG A 94 42.38 -8.35 31.64
N PHE A 95 41.62 -9.42 31.71
CA PHE A 95 42.04 -10.73 31.25
C PHE A 95 41.43 -11.03 29.88
N TYR A 96 42.25 -11.49 28.93
CA TYR A 96 41.79 -11.86 27.59
C TYR A 96 41.50 -13.36 27.48
N CYS A 97 40.22 -13.72 27.34
CA CYS A 97 39.81 -15.05 26.95
C CYS A 97 40.07 -15.24 25.45
N THR A 98 40.90 -16.23 25.07
CA THR A 98 41.16 -16.49 23.65
C THR A 98 39.94 -17.13 22.98
N ASN A 99 39.23 -17.98 23.71
CA ASN A 99 37.99 -18.65 23.28
C ASN A 99 38.09 -19.27 21.88
N LEU A 100 39.14 -20.07 21.64
CA LEU A 100 39.36 -20.70 20.34
C LEU A 100 38.12 -21.48 19.89
N GLY A 101 37.66 -21.20 18.67
CA GLY A 101 36.42 -21.76 18.12
C GLY A 101 35.16 -20.92 18.37
N PHE A 102 35.23 -19.89 19.22
CA PHE A 102 34.18 -18.90 19.49
C PHE A 102 34.71 -17.45 19.47
N ARG A 103 34.02 -16.50 20.11
CA ARG A 103 34.37 -15.08 20.15
C ARG A 103 35.35 -14.81 21.30
N PRO A 104 36.53 -14.21 21.02
CA PRO A 104 37.41 -13.73 22.08
C PRO A 104 36.79 -12.51 22.75
N HIS A 105 37.04 -12.34 24.05
CA HIS A 105 36.60 -11.16 24.77
C HIS A 105 37.47 -10.92 26.01
N TYR A 106 37.32 -9.73 26.58
CA TYR A 106 37.98 -9.37 27.83
C TYR A 106 37.01 -9.46 28.99
N ILE A 107 37.49 -10.03 30.10
CA ILE A 107 36.83 -10.00 31.40
C ILE A 107 37.62 -9.11 32.37
N PRO A 108 37.00 -8.54 33.41
CA PRO A 108 37.73 -7.88 34.49
C PRO A 108 38.68 -8.86 35.19
N SER A 109 39.86 -8.38 35.62
CA SER A 109 40.82 -9.18 36.41
C SER A 109 40.21 -9.79 37.66
N SER A 110 39.20 -9.14 38.26
CA SER A 110 38.49 -9.63 39.43
C SER A 110 37.75 -10.96 39.21
N ARG A 111 37.56 -11.38 37.96
CA ARG A 111 36.93 -12.66 37.58
C ARG A 111 37.94 -13.75 37.22
N VAL A 112 39.22 -13.54 37.54
CA VAL A 112 40.26 -14.53 37.33
C VAL A 112 40.44 -15.29 38.64
N ASN A 113 40.23 -16.61 38.59
CA ASN A 113 40.28 -17.52 39.73
C ASN A 113 39.28 -17.18 40.84
N ASP A 114 38.09 -16.67 40.51
CA ASP A 114 37.05 -16.31 41.48
C ASP A 114 36.08 -17.48 41.78
N GLY A 115 36.26 -18.62 41.12
CA GLY A 115 35.43 -19.82 41.24
C GLY A 115 34.26 -19.88 40.26
N ILE A 116 34.12 -18.91 39.36
CA ILE A 116 33.06 -18.82 38.34
C ILE A 116 33.68 -18.98 36.95
N CYS A 117 33.08 -19.79 36.09
CA CYS A 117 33.56 -19.98 34.72
C CYS A 117 32.98 -18.89 33.79
N ASP A 118 33.71 -17.79 33.62
CA ASP A 118 33.37 -16.68 32.70
C ASP A 118 33.88 -16.93 31.28
N CYS A 119 35.10 -17.44 31.12
CA CYS A 119 35.63 -17.78 29.80
C CYS A 119 35.09 -19.14 29.33
N CYS A 120 34.64 -19.25 28.07
CA CYS A 120 34.19 -20.55 27.54
C CYS A 120 35.35 -21.55 27.39
N ASP A 121 36.60 -21.08 27.33
CA ASP A 121 37.79 -21.91 27.24
C ASP A 121 38.34 -22.31 28.61
N ALA A 122 37.67 -21.89 29.70
CA ALA A 122 38.07 -22.12 31.09
C ALA A 122 39.45 -21.56 31.46
N SER A 123 39.96 -20.57 30.70
CA SER A 123 41.30 -20.02 30.91
C SER A 123 41.42 -19.07 32.10
N ASP A 124 40.29 -18.56 32.59
CA ASP A 124 40.13 -17.71 33.77
C ASP A 124 40.34 -18.48 35.08
N GLU A 125 39.83 -19.72 35.16
CA GLU A 125 39.83 -20.54 36.38
C GLU A 125 40.95 -21.59 36.38
N TYR A 126 42.19 -21.15 36.14
CA TYR A 126 43.34 -22.05 36.03
C TYR A 126 43.95 -22.46 37.37
N ASN A 127 43.69 -21.69 38.44
CA ASN A 127 44.22 -21.88 39.79
C ASN A 127 43.12 -21.83 40.87
N SER A 128 41.87 -22.11 40.49
CA SER A 128 40.75 -22.20 41.42
C SER A 128 40.27 -23.66 41.56
N PRO A 129 39.50 -23.99 42.61
CA PRO A 129 38.91 -25.32 42.75
C PRO A 129 37.73 -25.59 41.79
N ALA A 130 37.33 -24.59 40.98
CA ALA A 130 36.23 -24.74 40.04
C ALA A 130 36.58 -25.75 38.92
N ARG A 131 35.59 -26.57 38.53
CA ARG A 131 35.75 -27.56 37.44
C ARG A 131 35.15 -27.01 36.15
N CYS A 132 35.81 -26.03 35.57
CA CYS A 132 35.40 -25.44 34.30
C CYS A 132 35.71 -26.38 33.12
N GLN A 133 34.81 -26.41 32.13
CA GLN A 133 34.95 -27.22 30.92
C GLN A 133 35.00 -26.32 29.69
N ASN A 134 35.86 -26.65 28.72
CA ASN A 134 35.92 -25.91 27.47
C ASN A 134 34.67 -26.18 26.63
N SER A 135 33.82 -25.16 26.48
CA SER A 135 32.56 -25.20 25.73
C SER A 135 32.60 -24.33 24.46
N CYS A 136 33.73 -23.69 24.15
CA CYS A 136 33.83 -22.73 23.03
C CYS A 136 33.47 -23.35 21.69
N TRP A 137 33.87 -24.59 21.43
CA TRP A 137 33.55 -25.25 20.16
C TRP A 137 32.03 -25.39 19.96
N ASN A 138 31.30 -25.83 20.99
CA ASN A 138 29.85 -26.01 20.94
C ASN A 138 29.12 -24.67 20.82
N LEU A 139 29.55 -23.66 21.59
CA LEU A 139 28.99 -22.30 21.49
C LEU A 139 29.23 -21.69 20.10
N GLY A 140 30.45 -21.84 19.58
CA GLY A 140 30.79 -21.37 18.24
C GLY A 140 30.07 -22.11 17.12
N GLN A 141 29.88 -23.42 17.23
CA GLN A 141 29.07 -24.17 16.26
C GLN A 141 27.62 -23.69 16.26
N ARG A 142 27.01 -23.47 17.44
CA ARG A 142 25.63 -22.95 17.54
C ARG A 142 25.50 -21.55 16.93
N GLU A 143 26.42 -20.65 17.25
CA GLU A 143 26.42 -19.29 16.69
C GLU A 143 26.59 -19.31 15.17
N ARG A 144 27.53 -20.09 14.64
CA ARG A 144 27.72 -20.24 13.19
C ARG A 144 26.50 -20.82 12.50
N ALA A 145 25.90 -21.87 13.06
CA ALA A 145 24.68 -22.47 12.50
C ALA A 145 23.51 -21.47 12.52
N PHE A 146 23.39 -20.66 13.57
CA PHE A 146 22.37 -19.62 13.67
C PHE A 146 22.58 -18.50 12.63
N VAL A 147 23.81 -18.01 12.49
CA VAL A 147 24.16 -16.99 11.47
C VAL A 147 23.99 -17.54 10.06
N GLU A 148 24.42 -18.77 9.78
CA GLU A 148 24.18 -19.44 8.50
C GLU A 148 22.69 -19.56 8.20
N GLY A 149 21.86 -19.94 9.18
CA GLY A 149 20.41 -20.01 9.01
C GLY A 149 19.80 -18.66 8.63
N GLN A 150 20.22 -17.58 9.30
CA GLN A 150 19.80 -16.22 8.97
C GLN A 150 20.26 -15.79 7.57
N MET A 151 21.51 -16.08 7.19
CA MET A 151 22.04 -15.74 5.87
C MET A 151 21.31 -16.52 4.76
N ARG A 152 20.97 -17.79 4.99
CA ARG A 152 20.15 -18.58 4.04
C ARG A 152 18.75 -17.98 3.88
N ALA A 153 18.10 -17.61 4.98
CA ALA A 153 16.78 -16.97 4.92
C ALA A 153 16.84 -15.60 4.22
N LEU A 154 17.90 -14.82 4.43
CA LEU A 154 18.12 -13.56 3.73
C LEU A 154 18.37 -13.78 2.23
N ASP A 155 19.22 -14.73 1.85
CA ASP A 155 19.51 -15.05 0.45
C ASP A 155 18.25 -15.52 -0.29
N GLU A 156 17.46 -16.39 0.34
CA GLU A 156 16.17 -16.82 -0.19
C GLU A 156 15.18 -15.64 -0.30
N GLY A 157 15.10 -14.79 0.72
CA GLY A 157 14.28 -13.57 0.70
C GLY A 157 14.68 -12.61 -0.41
N LEU A 158 15.98 -12.40 -0.64
CA LEU A 158 16.50 -11.57 -1.74
C LEU A 158 16.21 -12.20 -3.11
N ARG A 159 16.31 -13.52 -3.24
CA ARG A 159 15.93 -14.23 -4.47
C ARG A 159 14.44 -14.06 -4.78
N LEU A 160 13.57 -14.20 -3.77
CA LEU A 160 12.13 -13.99 -3.91
C LEU A 160 11.80 -12.52 -4.21
N LYS A 161 12.49 -11.57 -3.58
CA LYS A 161 12.39 -10.14 -3.90
C LYS A 161 12.65 -9.88 -5.38
N GLN A 162 13.70 -10.47 -5.96
CA GLN A 162 14.01 -10.30 -7.38
C GLN A 162 12.87 -10.80 -8.28
N GLN A 163 12.26 -11.94 -7.95
CA GLN A 163 11.11 -12.46 -8.68
C GLN A 163 9.90 -11.52 -8.59
N LEU A 164 9.62 -10.99 -7.40
CA LEU A 164 8.52 -10.05 -7.18
C LEU A 164 8.73 -8.70 -7.88
N ILE A 165 9.98 -8.23 -8.01
CA ILE A 165 10.31 -7.04 -8.81
C ILE A 165 9.98 -7.28 -10.28
N GLU A 166 10.38 -8.42 -10.84
CA GLU A 166 10.10 -8.76 -12.24
C GLU A 166 8.60 -8.85 -12.51
N GLU A 167 7.85 -9.52 -11.63
CA GLU A 167 6.39 -9.58 -11.69
C GLU A 167 5.74 -8.19 -11.53
N GLY A 168 6.24 -7.37 -10.60
CA GLY A 168 5.79 -6.00 -10.38
C GLY A 168 5.95 -5.14 -11.62
N VAL A 169 7.11 -5.17 -12.28
CA VAL A 169 7.35 -4.43 -13.53
C VAL A 169 6.39 -4.85 -14.64
N LEU A 170 6.09 -6.15 -14.76
CA LEU A 170 5.10 -6.64 -15.74
C LEU A 170 3.69 -6.14 -15.42
N LEU A 171 3.27 -6.25 -14.16
CA LEU A 171 1.97 -5.77 -13.69
C LEU A 171 1.82 -4.27 -13.92
N TRP A 172 2.86 -3.48 -13.64
CA TRP A 172 2.86 -2.03 -13.89
C TRP A 172 2.65 -1.72 -15.36
N ARG A 173 3.36 -2.42 -16.26
CA ARG A 173 3.20 -2.27 -17.72
C ARG A 173 1.79 -2.61 -18.18
N GLU A 174 1.20 -3.67 -17.64
CA GLU A 174 -0.19 -4.07 -17.91
C GLU A 174 -1.16 -2.96 -17.49
N LYS A 175 -1.05 -2.46 -16.25
CA LYS A 175 -1.91 -1.37 -15.75
C LYS A 175 -1.73 -0.07 -16.53
N GLN A 176 -0.52 0.22 -16.98
CA GLN A 176 -0.26 1.38 -17.84
C GLN A 176 -0.79 1.21 -19.27
N ALA A 177 -0.88 -0.02 -19.77
CA ALA A 177 -1.57 -0.31 -21.02
C ALA A 177 -3.10 -0.17 -20.86
N GLN A 178 -3.65 -0.73 -19.77
CA GLN A 178 -5.06 -0.61 -19.42
C GLN A 178 -5.48 0.86 -19.27
N LEU A 179 -4.67 1.69 -18.61
CA LEU A 179 -4.93 3.12 -18.49
C LEU A 179 -5.01 3.81 -19.87
N ARG A 180 -4.11 3.47 -20.79
CA ARG A 180 -4.11 4.02 -22.16
C ARG A 180 -5.35 3.59 -22.94
N GLU A 181 -5.77 2.34 -22.80
CA GLU A 181 -7.00 1.83 -23.43
C GLU A 181 -8.24 2.56 -22.89
N LEU A 182 -8.37 2.68 -21.56
CA LEU A 182 -9.48 3.42 -20.95
C LEU A 182 -9.49 4.89 -21.41
N GLN A 183 -8.33 5.53 -21.53
CA GLN A 183 -8.22 6.89 -22.06
C GLN A 183 -8.69 7.00 -23.51
N GLN A 184 -8.41 6.01 -24.36
CA GLN A 184 -8.95 5.97 -25.72
C GLN A 184 -10.47 5.80 -25.71
N VAL A 185 -10.99 4.87 -24.91
CA VAL A 185 -12.44 4.67 -24.74
C VAL A 185 -13.13 5.93 -24.23
N ALA A 186 -12.53 6.64 -23.28
CA ALA A 186 -13.05 7.91 -22.79
C ALA A 186 -13.07 8.98 -23.89
N GLY A 187 -12.03 9.03 -24.75
CA GLY A 187 -11.99 9.91 -25.92
C GLY A 187 -13.11 9.61 -26.91
N ASP A 188 -13.34 8.34 -27.23
CA ASP A 188 -14.43 7.92 -28.15
C ASP A 188 -15.82 8.20 -27.55
N LEU A 189 -15.99 7.97 -26.25
CA LEU A 189 -17.22 8.28 -25.52
C LEU A 189 -17.49 9.79 -25.49
N GLN A 190 -16.45 10.61 -25.34
CA GLN A 190 -16.58 12.07 -25.39
C GLN A 190 -17.12 12.53 -26.77
N ILE A 191 -16.62 11.94 -27.86
CA ILE A 191 -17.11 12.23 -29.22
C ILE A 191 -18.59 11.84 -29.35
N LYS A 192 -19.00 10.66 -28.85
CA LYS A 192 -20.40 10.22 -28.86
C LYS A 192 -21.31 11.11 -28.01
N LEU A 193 -20.80 11.59 -26.87
CA LEU A 193 -21.51 12.51 -25.99
C LEU A 193 -21.79 13.84 -26.71
N ASP A 194 -20.78 14.38 -27.42
CA ASP A 194 -20.95 15.58 -28.23
C ASP A 194 -21.94 15.35 -29.41
N GLU A 195 -21.93 14.18 -30.03
CA GLU A 195 -22.89 13.79 -31.06
C GLU A 195 -24.33 13.74 -30.52
N HIS A 196 -24.56 13.05 -29.39
CA HIS A 196 -25.87 13.00 -28.75
C HIS A 196 -26.34 14.38 -28.25
N ARG A 197 -25.42 15.21 -27.76
CA ARG A 197 -25.73 16.60 -27.37
C ARG A 197 -26.19 17.42 -28.57
N ARG A 198 -25.58 17.25 -29.75
CA ARG A 198 -26.04 17.89 -31.00
C ARG A 198 -27.44 17.41 -31.39
N LYS A 199 -27.67 16.09 -31.42
CA LYS A 199 -28.99 15.51 -31.78
C LYS A 199 -30.10 15.96 -30.83
N LYS A 200 -29.82 16.00 -29.51
CA LYS A 200 -30.75 16.53 -28.51
C LYS A 200 -31.10 17.99 -28.80
N ASN A 201 -30.10 18.84 -29.04
CA ASN A 201 -30.33 20.26 -29.34
C ASN A 201 -31.16 20.45 -30.62
N GLU A 202 -30.91 19.63 -31.65
CA GLU A 202 -31.70 19.63 -32.89
C GLU A 202 -33.16 19.18 -32.65
N ALA A 203 -33.37 18.11 -31.89
CA ALA A 203 -34.70 17.62 -31.54
C ALA A 203 -35.49 18.62 -30.67
N GLU A 204 -34.84 19.28 -29.71
CA GLU A 204 -35.45 20.35 -28.91
C GLU A 204 -35.81 21.57 -29.76
N ARG A 205 -34.95 21.96 -30.71
CA ARG A 205 -35.26 23.04 -31.66
C ARG A 205 -36.45 22.70 -32.54
N LEU A 206 -36.54 21.46 -33.04
CA LEU A 206 -37.67 21.01 -33.85
C LEU A 206 -38.97 20.99 -33.03
N LYS A 207 -38.93 20.48 -31.79
CA LYS A 207 -40.05 20.52 -30.84
C LYS A 207 -40.56 21.94 -30.61
N GLU A 208 -39.65 22.88 -30.34
CA GLU A 208 -39.97 24.29 -30.14
C GLU A 208 -40.57 24.93 -31.41
N GLN A 209 -40.03 24.61 -32.59
CA GLN A 209 -40.59 25.06 -33.86
C GLN A 209 -42.01 24.52 -34.10
N THR A 210 -42.27 23.24 -33.83
CA THR A 210 -43.60 22.63 -33.93
C THR A 210 -44.58 23.27 -32.96
N LEU A 211 -44.16 23.51 -31.71
CA LEU A 211 -44.98 24.18 -30.70
C LEU A 211 -45.37 25.60 -31.15
N ARG A 212 -44.42 26.36 -31.68
CA ARG A 212 -44.67 27.72 -32.21
C ARG A 212 -45.60 27.71 -33.41
N ALA A 213 -45.42 26.76 -34.35
CA ALA A 213 -46.30 26.64 -35.52
C ALA A 213 -47.76 26.34 -35.12
N LEU A 214 -47.96 25.50 -34.10
CA LEU A 214 -49.29 25.22 -33.53
C LEU A 214 -49.89 26.47 -32.87
N GLN A 215 -49.10 27.21 -32.08
CA GLN A 215 -49.56 28.46 -31.46
C GLN A 215 -49.95 29.53 -32.49
N THR A 216 -49.20 29.66 -33.60
CA THR A 216 -49.55 30.60 -34.67
C THR A 216 -50.83 30.16 -35.40
N GLY A 217 -51.02 28.87 -35.66
CA GLY A 217 -52.23 28.35 -36.29
C GLY A 217 -53.49 28.55 -35.44
N ASP A 218 -53.37 28.35 -34.12
CA ASP A 218 -54.46 28.60 -33.16
C ASP A 218 -54.77 30.10 -33.06
N SER A 219 -53.74 30.97 -33.14
CA SER A 219 -53.94 32.42 -33.17
C SER A 219 -54.66 32.90 -34.44
N ASP A 220 -54.40 32.30 -35.60
CA ASP A 220 -55.11 32.62 -36.86
C ASP A 220 -56.56 32.10 -36.85
N HIS A 221 -56.82 30.91 -36.28
CA HIS A 221 -58.17 30.40 -36.05
C HIS A 221 -58.96 31.23 -35.03
N ALA A 222 -58.34 31.62 -33.92
CA ALA A 222 -58.94 32.53 -32.95
C ALA A 222 -59.26 33.89 -33.59
N ARG A 223 -58.38 34.43 -34.44
CA ARG A 223 -58.60 35.70 -35.15
C ARG A 223 -59.69 35.63 -36.21
N TYR A 224 -59.85 34.49 -36.88
CA TYR A 224 -60.95 34.23 -37.83
C TYR A 224 -62.29 34.06 -37.10
N ASN A 225 -62.34 33.27 -36.01
CA ASN A 225 -63.55 33.06 -35.20
C ASN A 225 -63.99 34.33 -34.46
N ASN A 226 -63.03 35.19 -34.07
CA ASN A 226 -63.29 36.53 -33.51
C ASN A 226 -63.64 37.58 -34.58
N SER A 227 -63.85 37.18 -35.84
CA SER A 227 -64.45 38.02 -36.87
C SER A 227 -65.95 37.74 -36.98
N ALA A 228 -66.75 38.77 -37.31
CA ALA A 228 -68.19 38.63 -37.54
C ALA A 228 -68.53 37.54 -38.56
N VAL A 229 -67.67 37.35 -39.56
CA VAL A 229 -67.85 36.32 -40.59
C VAL A 229 -67.55 34.91 -40.04
N GLY A 230 -66.51 34.76 -39.23
CA GLY A 230 -66.16 33.45 -38.65
C GLY A 230 -67.17 32.97 -37.62
N LEU A 231 -67.65 33.86 -36.75
CA LEU A 231 -68.69 33.54 -35.76
C LEU A 231 -70.04 33.24 -36.40
N PHE A 232 -70.41 33.97 -37.46
CA PHE A 232 -71.61 33.68 -38.22
C PHE A 232 -71.56 32.29 -38.84
N ASN A 233 -70.46 31.94 -39.52
CA ASN A 233 -70.25 30.61 -40.10
C ASN A 233 -70.17 29.50 -39.03
N LEU A 234 -69.79 29.82 -37.80
CA LEU A 234 -69.80 28.87 -36.69
C LEU A 234 -71.24 28.57 -36.22
N LEU A 235 -72.11 29.57 -36.23
CA LEU A 235 -73.51 29.44 -35.81
C LEU A 235 -74.38 28.83 -36.92
N ASP A 236 -74.12 29.16 -38.19
CA ASP A 236 -74.78 28.62 -39.40
C ASP A 236 -74.34 27.16 -39.62
N SER A 237 -75.09 26.24 -39.04
CA SER A 237 -74.73 24.82 -38.94
C SER A 237 -75.05 24.07 -40.23
N ASN A 238 -76.12 24.48 -40.92
CA ASN A 238 -76.52 23.89 -42.19
C ASN A 238 -75.85 24.55 -43.41
N LYS A 239 -75.10 25.65 -43.18
CA LYS A 239 -74.35 26.43 -44.19
C LYS A 239 -75.24 26.97 -45.29
N ASP A 240 -76.49 27.30 -44.95
CA ASP A 240 -77.46 27.84 -45.91
C ASP A 240 -77.34 29.36 -46.09
N GLY A 241 -76.42 30.00 -45.36
CA GLY A 241 -76.14 31.43 -45.43
C GLY A 241 -77.06 32.28 -44.55
N SER A 242 -77.84 31.67 -43.65
CA SER A 242 -78.72 32.36 -42.71
C SER A 242 -78.89 31.60 -41.40
N LEU A 243 -78.89 32.31 -40.28
CA LEU A 243 -79.09 31.72 -38.96
C LEU A 243 -80.57 31.49 -38.68
N SER A 244 -80.95 30.25 -38.41
CA SER A 244 -82.30 29.89 -38.00
C SER A 244 -82.50 29.88 -36.48
N VAL A 245 -83.76 29.87 -36.03
CA VAL A 245 -84.11 29.78 -34.60
C VAL A 245 -83.51 28.52 -33.97
N GLU A 246 -83.56 27.41 -34.68
CA GLU A 246 -83.05 26.11 -34.23
C GLU A 246 -81.52 26.14 -34.06
N GLU A 247 -80.81 26.84 -34.95
CA GLU A 247 -79.36 26.98 -34.88
C GLU A 247 -78.93 27.82 -33.67
N ILE A 248 -79.62 28.95 -33.42
CA ILE A 248 -79.37 29.78 -32.24
C ILE A 248 -79.67 29.01 -30.94
N GLN A 249 -80.79 28.30 -30.85
CA GLN A 249 -81.15 27.52 -29.66
C GLN A 249 -80.12 26.41 -29.34
N SER A 250 -79.54 25.82 -30.39
CA SER A 250 -78.57 24.75 -30.26
C SER A 250 -77.20 25.24 -29.77
N LYS A 251 -76.76 26.42 -30.22
CA LYS A 251 -75.37 26.91 -30.02
C LYS A 251 -75.24 28.09 -29.06
N VAL A 252 -76.34 28.65 -28.57
CA VAL A 252 -76.32 29.86 -27.74
C VAL A 252 -77.04 29.60 -26.40
N ALA A 253 -76.51 30.12 -25.30
CA ALA A 253 -77.02 30.02 -23.93
C ALA A 253 -76.93 31.37 -23.20
N PHE A 254 -77.77 31.57 -22.18
CA PHE A 254 -77.63 32.73 -21.30
C PHE A 254 -76.45 32.56 -20.33
N THR A 255 -75.80 33.67 -19.99
CA THR A 255 -74.62 33.67 -19.11
C THR A 255 -74.93 33.24 -17.67
N GLU A 256 -76.17 33.45 -17.21
CA GLU A 256 -76.59 33.16 -15.83
C GLU A 256 -77.04 31.70 -15.61
N ASP A 257 -77.41 30.95 -16.67
CA ASP A 257 -77.92 29.57 -16.59
C ASP A 257 -77.60 28.74 -17.85
N GLU A 258 -76.42 28.10 -17.87
CA GLU A 258 -75.88 27.38 -19.04
C GLU A 258 -76.73 26.16 -19.49
N LYS A 259 -77.58 25.63 -18.61
CA LYS A 259 -78.42 24.44 -18.88
C LYS A 259 -79.81 24.79 -19.42
N LYS A 260 -80.20 26.07 -19.41
CA LYS A 260 -81.51 26.50 -19.92
C LYS A 260 -81.44 26.60 -21.44
N VAL A 261 -82.27 25.82 -22.13
CA VAL A 261 -82.43 25.95 -23.60
C VAL A 261 -83.25 27.21 -23.86
N LEU A 262 -82.78 28.03 -24.82
CA LEU A 262 -83.51 29.22 -25.28
C LEU A 262 -84.90 28.81 -25.75
N THR A 263 -85.94 29.49 -25.27
CA THR A 263 -87.30 29.33 -25.80
C THR A 263 -87.39 29.91 -27.22
N GLN A 264 -88.44 29.56 -27.97
CA GLN A 264 -88.59 30.00 -29.37
C GLN A 264 -88.69 31.53 -29.47
N ASP A 265 -89.36 32.18 -28.53
CA ASP A 265 -89.53 33.64 -28.50
C ASP A 265 -88.22 34.36 -28.09
N GLU A 266 -87.46 33.79 -27.15
CA GLU A 266 -86.13 34.31 -26.76
C GLU A 266 -85.14 34.24 -27.95
N ALA A 267 -85.15 33.13 -28.70
CA ALA A 267 -84.30 32.96 -29.88
C ALA A 267 -84.72 33.86 -31.06
N MET A 268 -86.03 34.07 -31.29
CA MET A 268 -86.50 35.06 -32.27
C MET A 268 -86.12 36.50 -31.91
N THR A 269 -86.09 36.81 -30.62
CA THR A 269 -85.65 38.14 -30.14
C THR A 269 -84.18 38.37 -30.47
N LEU A 270 -83.33 37.34 -30.31
CA LEU A 270 -81.91 37.38 -30.72
C LEU A 270 -81.72 37.48 -32.23
N LEU A 271 -82.69 37.01 -33.03
CA LEU A 271 -82.71 37.14 -34.49
C LEU A 271 -83.32 38.47 -34.99
N GLY A 272 -83.55 39.45 -34.10
CA GLY A 272 -84.10 40.76 -34.48
C GLY A 272 -85.60 40.73 -34.81
N GLY A 273 -86.33 39.74 -34.31
CA GLY A 273 -87.78 39.58 -34.48
C GLY A 273 -88.21 38.78 -35.72
N GLY A 274 -87.25 38.19 -36.45
CA GLY A 274 -87.51 37.30 -37.59
C GLY A 274 -87.18 35.83 -37.30
N HIS A 275 -87.58 34.93 -38.21
CA HIS A 275 -87.27 33.50 -38.12
C HIS A 275 -85.89 33.11 -38.67
N ARG A 276 -85.24 34.02 -39.42
CA ARG A 276 -83.91 33.82 -40.03
C ARG A 276 -83.12 35.14 -40.03
N MET A 277 -81.80 35.07 -39.92
CA MET A 277 -80.90 36.23 -39.94
C MET A 277 -79.73 36.02 -40.90
N ASP A 278 -79.47 36.98 -41.80
CA ASP A 278 -78.32 36.94 -42.71
C ASP A 278 -77.05 37.57 -42.10
N LEU A 279 -75.91 37.40 -42.77
CA LEU A 279 -74.61 37.87 -42.30
C LEU A 279 -74.56 39.39 -42.07
N SER A 280 -75.22 40.18 -42.92
CA SER A 280 -75.28 41.64 -42.79
C SER A 280 -76.08 42.08 -41.57
N THR A 281 -77.20 41.41 -41.32
CA THR A 281 -78.08 41.69 -40.18
C THR A 281 -77.41 41.25 -38.89
N PHE A 282 -76.81 40.05 -38.87
CA PHE A 282 -76.04 39.53 -37.74
C PHE A 282 -74.94 40.48 -37.26
N ARG A 283 -74.16 41.04 -38.19
CA ARG A 283 -73.06 41.96 -37.86
C ARG A 283 -73.53 43.23 -37.14
N ASN A 284 -74.76 43.67 -37.38
CA ASN A 284 -75.28 44.93 -36.86
C ASN A 284 -76.21 44.75 -35.64
N THR A 285 -76.54 43.51 -35.25
CA THR A 285 -77.49 43.24 -34.16
C THR A 285 -76.93 42.25 -33.13
N LEU A 286 -76.75 40.99 -33.53
CA LEU A 286 -76.39 39.90 -32.62
C LEU A 286 -74.89 39.85 -32.34
N TRP A 287 -74.06 40.35 -33.26
CA TRP A 287 -72.60 40.40 -33.10
C TRP A 287 -72.14 41.15 -31.85
N ASP A 288 -72.66 42.35 -31.61
CA ASP A 288 -72.29 43.18 -30.45
C ASP A 288 -72.78 42.56 -29.13
N ILE A 289 -73.92 41.84 -29.17
CA ILE A 289 -74.49 41.15 -28.00
C ILE A 289 -73.65 39.93 -27.64
N LEU A 290 -73.23 39.14 -28.64
CA LEU A 290 -72.39 37.95 -28.42
C LEU A 290 -70.94 38.29 -28.07
N THR A 291 -70.43 39.45 -28.48
CA THR A 291 -69.05 39.89 -28.20
C THR A 291 -68.91 40.72 -26.93
N SER A 292 -69.96 41.41 -26.48
CA SER A 292 -69.99 42.09 -25.18
C SER A 292 -70.07 41.11 -24.00
N GLY A 293 -70.69 39.93 -24.19
CA GLY A 293 -70.67 38.82 -23.22
C GLY A 293 -71.52 39.02 -21.96
N ASP A 294 -72.23 40.15 -21.84
CA ASP A 294 -72.97 40.54 -20.64
C ASP A 294 -74.28 39.75 -20.44
N SER A 295 -74.86 39.18 -21.50
CA SER A 295 -76.17 38.49 -21.43
C SER A 295 -76.18 37.07 -22.00
N VAL A 296 -75.36 36.79 -23.03
CA VAL A 296 -75.45 35.56 -23.81
C VAL A 296 -74.05 35.03 -24.17
N LYS A 297 -73.85 33.72 -24.09
CA LYS A 297 -72.62 32.99 -24.42
C LYS A 297 -72.88 31.88 -25.44
N ILE A 298 -71.87 31.53 -26.23
CA ILE A 298 -71.93 30.38 -27.13
C ILE A 298 -71.69 29.10 -26.32
N LYS A 299 -72.64 28.15 -26.40
CA LYS A 299 -72.50 26.81 -25.83
C LYS A 299 -71.28 26.15 -26.47
N ASP A 300 -70.39 25.64 -25.63
CA ASP A 300 -69.11 25.08 -26.05
C ASP A 300 -68.19 26.08 -26.79
N ALA A 301 -68.05 27.30 -26.26
CA ALA A 301 -66.92 28.19 -26.58
C ALA A 301 -65.55 27.60 -26.17
N HIS A 302 -65.52 26.40 -25.60
CA HIS A 302 -64.38 25.49 -25.73
C HIS A 302 -64.55 24.74 -27.04
N GLY A 303 -64.21 25.44 -28.13
CA GLY A 303 -64.05 24.78 -29.41
C GLY A 303 -63.15 23.57 -29.25
N ALA A 304 -63.38 22.58 -30.11
CA ALA A 304 -62.46 21.47 -30.37
C ALA A 304 -61.10 21.96 -30.93
N GLY A 305 -60.46 22.91 -30.24
CA GLY A 305 -59.03 23.06 -30.24
C GLY A 305 -58.51 21.88 -29.45
N VAL A 306 -57.94 20.92 -30.19
CA VAL A 306 -57.04 19.91 -29.64
C VAL A 306 -56.19 20.61 -28.59
N LEU A 307 -56.34 20.24 -27.31
CA LEU A 307 -55.46 20.73 -26.25
C LEU A 307 -54.03 20.66 -26.79
N PRO A 308 -53.15 21.66 -26.59
CA PRO A 308 -51.79 21.63 -27.13
C PRO A 308 -51.02 20.34 -26.80
N GLY A 309 -51.45 19.58 -25.78
CA GLY A 309 -50.93 18.26 -25.45
C GLY A 309 -51.42 17.08 -26.30
N GLU A 310 -52.39 17.25 -27.21
CA GLU A 310 -53.02 16.16 -27.97
C GLU A 310 -52.62 16.07 -29.45
N ASP A 311 -51.99 17.09 -30.02
CA ASP A 311 -51.54 17.12 -31.42
C ASP A 311 -50.54 15.96 -31.71
N PRO A 312 -50.81 15.11 -32.72
CA PRO A 312 -49.94 13.99 -33.05
C PRO A 312 -48.49 14.37 -33.41
N HIS A 313 -48.28 15.53 -34.06
CA HIS A 313 -46.97 16.00 -34.46
C HIS A 313 -46.16 16.51 -33.26
N LEU A 314 -46.79 17.27 -32.36
CA LEU A 314 -46.16 17.71 -31.13
C LEU A 314 -45.85 16.55 -30.17
N LYS A 315 -46.75 15.56 -30.06
CA LYS A 315 -46.49 14.31 -29.34
C LYS A 315 -45.31 13.52 -29.93
N ALA A 316 -45.17 13.51 -31.25
CA ALA A 316 -44.04 12.86 -31.90
C ALA A 316 -42.72 13.61 -31.66
N ALA A 317 -42.72 14.94 -31.77
CA ALA A 317 -41.56 15.78 -31.48
C ALA A 317 -41.14 15.71 -30.00
N HIS A 318 -42.12 15.64 -29.09
CA HIS A 318 -41.88 15.42 -27.66
C HIS A 318 -41.13 14.11 -27.40
N ARG A 319 -41.67 13.00 -27.94
CA ARG A 319 -41.06 11.67 -27.80
C ARG A 319 -39.66 11.61 -28.41
N ALA A 320 -39.44 12.26 -29.55
CA ALA A 320 -38.12 12.34 -30.18
C ALA A 320 -37.11 13.09 -29.31
N ALA A 321 -37.50 14.24 -28.74
CA ALA A 321 -36.65 15.00 -27.83
C ALA A 321 -36.35 14.22 -26.53
N GLU A 322 -37.34 13.54 -25.95
CA GLU A 322 -37.16 12.68 -24.78
C GLU A 322 -36.25 11.47 -25.07
N TRP A 323 -36.38 10.88 -26.25
CA TRP A 323 -35.53 9.77 -26.70
C TRP A 323 -34.07 10.19 -26.78
N GLU A 324 -33.77 11.31 -27.43
CA GLU A 324 -32.40 11.84 -27.52
C GLU A 324 -31.85 12.28 -26.16
N ALA A 325 -32.69 12.88 -25.30
CA ALA A 325 -32.29 13.20 -23.92
C ALA A 325 -31.94 11.95 -23.11
N THR A 326 -32.71 10.86 -23.27
CA THR A 326 -32.44 9.58 -22.61
C THR A 326 -31.15 8.94 -23.13
N ASN A 327 -30.89 9.01 -24.44
CA ASN A 327 -29.65 8.49 -25.02
C ASN A 327 -28.43 9.30 -24.57
N LEU A 328 -28.54 10.63 -24.51
CA LEU A 328 -27.49 11.49 -23.96
C LEU A 328 -27.18 11.12 -22.51
N LYS A 329 -28.20 10.94 -21.67
CA LYS A 329 -28.02 10.54 -20.26
C LYS A 329 -27.27 9.21 -20.14
N LYS A 330 -27.63 8.20 -20.95
CA LYS A 330 -26.92 6.91 -20.99
C LYS A 330 -25.45 7.07 -21.39
N ALA A 331 -25.16 7.94 -22.36
CA ALA A 331 -23.80 8.23 -22.79
C ALA A 331 -23.00 8.95 -21.68
N GLU A 332 -23.59 9.93 -21.02
CA GLU A 332 -23.01 10.64 -19.87
C GLU A 332 -22.67 9.67 -18.73
N GLU A 333 -23.60 8.81 -18.31
CA GLU A 333 -23.36 7.78 -17.27
C GLU A 333 -22.24 6.80 -17.65
N SER A 334 -22.11 6.47 -18.94
CA SER A 334 -21.03 5.60 -19.42
C SER A 334 -19.66 6.30 -19.39
N TYR A 335 -19.61 7.58 -19.76
CA TYR A 335 -18.40 8.39 -19.73
C TYR A 335 -17.93 8.63 -18.28
N GLU A 336 -18.85 8.98 -17.37
CA GLU A 336 -18.53 9.21 -15.96
C GLU A 336 -17.95 7.97 -15.30
N ARG A 337 -18.48 6.79 -15.61
CA ARG A 337 -17.95 5.51 -15.10
C ARG A 337 -16.51 5.26 -15.55
N VAL A 338 -16.24 5.40 -16.85
CA VAL A 338 -14.88 5.21 -17.40
C VAL A 338 -13.93 6.30 -16.86
N SER A 339 -14.40 7.54 -16.75
CA SER A 339 -13.61 8.64 -16.18
C SER A 339 -13.26 8.40 -14.71
N ALA A 340 -14.17 7.82 -13.92
CA ALA A 340 -13.92 7.45 -12.54
C ALA A 340 -12.88 6.32 -12.45
N GLU A 341 -12.98 5.30 -13.31
CA GLU A 341 -12.00 4.21 -13.39
C GLU A 341 -10.59 4.72 -13.78
N ILE A 342 -10.50 5.64 -14.75
CA ILE A 342 -9.23 6.29 -15.13
C ILE A 342 -8.63 7.03 -13.92
N SER A 343 -9.43 7.85 -13.24
CA SER A 343 -8.96 8.64 -12.09
C SER A 343 -8.46 7.74 -10.96
N GLU A 344 -9.18 6.65 -10.67
CA GLU A 344 -8.80 5.68 -9.66
C GLU A 344 -7.51 4.93 -10.03
N LEU A 345 -7.39 4.50 -11.28
CA LEU A 345 -6.19 3.80 -11.75
C LEU A 345 -4.97 4.74 -11.79
N GLN A 346 -5.15 6.00 -12.17
CA GLN A 346 -4.09 7.02 -12.13
C GLN A 346 -3.60 7.27 -10.71
N LYS A 347 -4.52 7.39 -9.73
CA LYS A 347 -4.14 7.55 -8.32
C LYS A 347 -3.31 6.37 -7.83
N LYS A 348 -3.71 5.14 -8.15
CA LYS A 348 -2.95 3.93 -7.78
C LYS A 348 -1.58 3.90 -8.42
N LEU A 349 -1.48 4.19 -9.73
CA LEU A 349 -0.20 4.20 -10.44
C LEU A 349 0.75 5.33 -10.00
N ALA A 350 0.23 6.38 -9.37
CA ALA A 350 1.01 7.51 -8.85
C ALA A 350 1.62 7.25 -7.46
N LEU A 351 1.26 6.16 -6.79
CA LEU A 351 1.83 5.83 -5.47
C LEU A 351 3.29 5.40 -5.58
N ASP A 352 4.07 5.70 -4.55
CA ASP A 352 5.47 5.29 -4.43
C ASP A 352 5.56 3.82 -3.99
N TYR A 353 5.92 2.94 -4.93
CA TYR A 353 6.09 1.50 -4.71
C TYR A 353 7.56 1.09 -4.54
N GLY A 354 8.45 2.02 -4.19
CA GLY A 354 9.88 1.77 -4.13
C GLY A 354 10.59 2.13 -5.43
N THR A 355 11.92 2.12 -5.38
CA THR A 355 12.77 2.55 -6.51
C THR A 355 12.67 1.62 -7.73
N ASP A 356 12.43 0.34 -7.49
CA ASP A 356 12.35 -0.71 -8.52
C ASP A 356 10.90 -1.24 -8.67
N TRP A 357 9.90 -0.53 -8.13
CA TRP A 357 8.51 -0.96 -8.06
C TRP A 357 8.32 -2.25 -7.25
N GLU A 358 9.26 -2.55 -6.35
CA GLU A 358 9.32 -3.80 -5.61
C GLU A 358 8.12 -4.02 -4.70
N PHE A 359 7.44 -2.96 -4.24
CA PHE A 359 6.27 -3.08 -3.37
C PHE A 359 4.94 -3.12 -4.13
N LEU A 360 4.95 -3.01 -5.46
CA LEU A 360 3.72 -2.91 -6.26
C LEU A 360 2.83 -4.15 -6.10
N PHE A 361 3.39 -5.35 -5.97
CA PHE A 361 2.61 -6.58 -5.83
C PHE A 361 1.80 -6.64 -4.52
N LEU A 362 2.17 -5.86 -3.50
CA LEU A 362 1.41 -5.76 -2.25
C LEU A 362 0.13 -4.95 -2.44
N ASN A 363 0.08 -4.10 -3.46
CA ASN A 363 -1.12 -3.36 -3.80
C ASN A 363 -2.25 -4.33 -4.19
N SER A 364 -3.45 -4.10 -3.68
CA SER A 364 -4.63 -4.97 -3.88
C SER A 364 -4.54 -6.36 -3.22
N GLN A 365 -3.54 -6.62 -2.39
CA GLN A 365 -3.50 -7.78 -1.51
C GLN A 365 -3.87 -7.36 -0.09
N CYS A 366 -4.51 -8.26 0.66
CA CYS A 366 -4.87 -8.01 2.05
C CYS A 366 -4.47 -9.19 2.92
N TYR A 367 -3.85 -8.89 4.06
CA TYR A 367 -3.31 -9.87 4.99
C TYR A 367 -4.03 -9.76 6.32
N GLN A 368 -4.50 -10.89 6.84
CA GLN A 368 -5.30 -10.96 8.06
C GLN A 368 -4.51 -11.63 9.18
N LEU A 369 -4.62 -11.10 10.39
CA LEU A 369 -4.08 -11.70 11.60
C LEU A 369 -5.13 -11.65 12.71
N GLN A 370 -5.46 -12.81 13.27
CA GLN A 370 -6.32 -12.89 14.43
C GLN A 370 -5.49 -12.82 15.72
N VAL A 371 -5.79 -11.84 16.57
CA VAL A 371 -5.14 -11.65 17.88
C VAL A 371 -6.23 -11.44 18.92
N TYR A 372 -6.34 -12.37 19.87
CA TYR A 372 -7.43 -12.43 20.87
C TYR A 372 -8.82 -12.43 20.20
N GLU A 373 -9.63 -11.40 20.46
CA GLU A 373 -11.01 -11.24 19.97
C GLU A 373 -11.12 -10.36 18.72
N TYR A 374 -9.99 -9.91 18.17
CA TYR A 374 -9.94 -9.02 17.01
C TYR A 374 -9.22 -9.67 15.84
N THR A 375 -9.74 -9.43 14.64
CA THR A 375 -9.10 -9.76 13.37
C THR A 375 -8.62 -8.46 12.74
N TYR A 376 -7.31 -8.31 12.63
CA TYR A 376 -6.68 -7.17 11.96
C TYR A 376 -6.49 -7.50 10.49
N THR A 377 -6.89 -6.58 9.62
CA THR A 377 -6.69 -6.69 8.17
C THR A 377 -5.81 -5.53 7.72
N LEU A 378 -4.65 -5.85 7.15
CA LEU A 378 -3.76 -4.89 6.51
C LEU A 378 -3.87 -5.06 4.99
N CYS A 379 -4.32 -4.02 4.30
CA CYS A 379 -4.24 -3.94 2.83
C CYS A 379 -3.21 -2.87 2.46
N PRO A 380 -1.96 -3.26 2.14
CA PRO A 380 -0.89 -2.32 1.85
C PRO A 380 -1.28 -1.30 0.78
N PHE A 381 -0.90 -0.03 0.98
CA PHE A 381 -1.25 1.10 0.10
C PHE A 381 -2.74 1.46 0.00
N ASN A 382 -3.59 0.85 0.84
CA ASN A 382 -5.02 1.14 0.87
C ASN A 382 -5.46 1.52 2.29
N GLN A 383 -5.71 0.55 3.16
CA GLN A 383 -6.21 0.81 4.51
C GLN A 383 -5.93 -0.35 5.47
N VAL A 384 -6.06 -0.06 6.76
CA VAL A 384 -6.00 -1.03 7.85
C VAL A 384 -7.34 -1.05 8.58
N THR A 385 -7.89 -2.24 8.80
CA THR A 385 -9.16 -2.41 9.54
C THR A 385 -9.01 -3.41 10.68
N GLN A 386 -9.86 -3.24 11.69
CA GLN A 386 -10.03 -4.15 12.80
C GLN A 386 -11.46 -4.64 12.81
N LYS A 387 -11.65 -5.96 12.87
CA LYS A 387 -12.96 -6.58 12.99
C LYS A 387 -13.07 -7.34 14.31
N SER A 388 -14.07 -7.01 15.13
CA SER A 388 -14.37 -7.77 16.35
C SER A 388 -15.05 -9.09 16.03
N THR A 389 -15.02 -10.04 16.98
CA THR A 389 -15.84 -11.27 16.92
C THR A 389 -17.35 -10.99 16.81
N THR A 390 -17.82 -9.84 17.31
CA THR A 390 -19.21 -9.39 17.17
C THR A 390 -19.55 -8.88 15.77
N GLY A 391 -18.57 -8.76 14.87
CA GLY A 391 -18.74 -8.37 13.48
C GLY A 391 -18.61 -6.87 13.22
N THR A 392 -18.36 -6.05 14.24
CA THR A 392 -18.10 -4.61 14.08
C THR A 392 -16.74 -4.41 13.45
N GLU A 393 -16.69 -3.74 12.30
CA GLU A 393 -15.47 -3.37 11.61
C GLU A 393 -15.18 -1.88 11.82
N VAL A 394 -13.95 -1.57 12.20
CA VAL A 394 -13.46 -0.22 12.50
C VAL A 394 -12.23 0.04 11.65
N SER A 395 -12.16 1.22 11.02
CA SER A 395 -10.97 1.63 10.27
C SER A 395 -9.89 2.15 11.22
N LEU A 396 -8.69 1.55 11.16
CA LEU A 396 -7.52 1.96 11.94
C LEU A 396 -6.63 2.97 11.22
N GLY A 397 -6.90 3.24 9.94
CA GLY A 397 -6.17 4.22 9.13
C GLY A 397 -6.23 3.89 7.63
N VAL A 398 -6.02 4.92 6.82
CA VAL A 398 -5.87 4.87 5.36
C VAL A 398 -4.43 5.19 5.03
N TRP A 399 -3.89 4.56 3.98
CA TRP A 399 -2.52 4.76 3.53
C TRP A 399 -2.17 6.25 3.39
N GLY A 400 -1.10 6.66 4.08
CA GLY A 400 -0.56 8.02 4.05
C GLY A 400 0.75 8.07 3.27
N MET A 401 1.84 7.62 3.90
CA MET A 401 3.18 7.74 3.35
C MET A 401 4.15 6.72 3.92
N TRP A 402 5.34 6.65 3.32
CA TRP A 402 6.50 5.98 3.91
C TRP A 402 7.10 6.81 5.05
N SER A 403 7.44 6.16 6.16
CA SER A 403 8.04 6.79 7.36
C SER A 403 9.34 6.11 7.82
N GLY A 404 10.04 5.43 6.91
CA GLY A 404 11.28 4.74 7.25
C GLY A 404 12.45 5.65 7.62
N SER A 405 13.52 5.03 8.12
CA SER A 405 14.74 5.74 8.55
C SER A 405 15.56 6.27 7.37
N ALA A 406 16.51 7.18 7.62
CA ALA A 406 17.39 7.73 6.58
C ALA A 406 18.19 6.66 5.80
N ASN A 407 18.52 5.54 6.45
CA ASN A 407 19.25 4.43 5.83
C ASN A 407 18.32 3.42 5.14
N ASN A 408 17.02 3.44 5.45
CA ASN A 408 16.01 2.59 4.84
C ASN A 408 14.65 3.31 4.84
N PRO A 409 14.38 4.15 3.82
CA PRO A 409 13.15 4.95 3.75
C PRO A 409 11.87 4.12 3.67
N TYR A 410 11.98 2.88 3.16
CA TYR A 410 10.86 1.96 2.94
C TYR A 410 10.66 0.96 4.10
N SER A 411 11.26 1.21 5.26
CA SER A 411 11.13 0.30 6.42
C SER A 411 9.80 0.40 7.15
N GLN A 412 9.06 1.51 7.00
CA GLN A 412 7.81 1.76 7.72
C GLN A 412 6.78 2.46 6.85
N GLN A 413 5.51 2.10 7.05
CA GLN A 413 4.34 2.65 6.39
C GLN A 413 3.42 3.29 7.44
N GLU A 414 2.95 4.51 7.19
CA GLU A 414 1.95 5.17 8.02
C GLU A 414 0.55 5.09 7.42
N TYR A 415 -0.40 4.77 8.28
CA TYR A 415 -1.83 4.79 8.00
C TYR A 415 -2.52 5.75 8.96
N GLU A 416 -3.11 6.80 8.41
CA GLU A 416 -3.67 7.92 9.16
C GLU A 416 -5.16 8.09 8.87
N ASN A 417 -5.82 9.02 9.58
CA ASN A 417 -7.23 9.38 9.33
C ASN A 417 -8.20 8.19 9.45
N GLY A 418 -7.92 7.26 10.37
CA GLY A 418 -8.84 6.20 10.73
C GLY A 418 -10.09 6.72 11.45
N GLU A 419 -11.01 5.82 11.78
CA GLU A 419 -12.27 6.17 12.41
C GLU A 419 -12.02 6.89 13.76
N PRO A 420 -12.80 7.93 14.11
CA PRO A 420 -12.62 8.67 15.35
C PRO A 420 -12.73 7.78 16.58
N CYS A 421 -11.82 8.00 17.52
CA CYS A 421 -11.73 7.26 18.75
C CYS A 421 -12.09 8.16 19.92
N TRP A 422 -12.88 7.64 20.86
CA TRP A 422 -13.35 8.40 22.01
C TRP A 422 -12.15 8.87 22.86
N GLN A 423 -11.92 10.19 22.90
CA GLN A 423 -10.80 10.89 23.56
C GLN A 423 -9.39 10.74 22.92
N GLY A 424 -9.25 10.14 21.74
CA GLY A 424 -7.93 9.84 21.14
C GLY A 424 -7.68 10.40 19.74
N GLY A 425 -8.54 11.27 19.22
CA GLY A 425 -8.46 11.74 17.84
C GLY A 425 -8.81 10.64 16.82
N SER A 426 -8.31 10.76 15.60
CA SER A 426 -8.45 9.72 14.57
C SER A 426 -7.48 8.57 14.83
N ARG A 427 -7.94 7.33 14.62
CA ARG A 427 -7.07 6.16 14.72
C ARG A 427 -5.93 6.23 13.70
N SER A 428 -4.76 5.72 14.10
CA SER A 428 -3.57 5.64 13.25
C SER A 428 -2.84 4.32 13.47
N THR A 429 -2.18 3.83 12.41
CA THR A 429 -1.42 2.59 12.45
C THR A 429 -0.07 2.77 11.77
N THR A 430 1.01 2.41 12.47
CA THR A 430 2.36 2.33 11.91
C THR A 430 2.69 0.87 11.62
N VAL A 431 3.02 0.57 10.37
CA VAL A 431 3.37 -0.79 9.92
C VAL A 431 4.87 -0.86 9.67
N THR A 432 5.59 -1.68 10.42
CA THR A 432 7.02 -1.94 10.21
C THR A 432 7.22 -3.13 9.29
N LEU A 433 8.00 -2.94 8.23
CA LEU A 433 8.33 -3.98 7.27
C LEU A 433 9.59 -4.72 7.71
N THR A 434 9.52 -6.05 7.72
CA THR A 434 10.62 -6.95 8.12
C THR A 434 10.94 -7.93 7.01
N CYS A 435 12.24 -8.22 6.83
CA CYS A 435 12.69 -9.20 5.85
C CYS A 435 12.22 -10.62 6.24
N GLY A 436 11.83 -11.41 5.25
CA GLY A 436 11.51 -12.82 5.42
C GLY A 436 11.24 -13.51 4.10
N THR A 437 11.00 -14.81 4.15
CA THR A 437 10.70 -15.64 2.96
C THR A 437 9.22 -15.70 2.63
N GLU A 438 8.36 -15.24 3.54
CA GLU A 438 6.91 -15.21 3.39
C GLU A 438 6.38 -13.79 3.50
N THR A 439 5.27 -13.52 2.82
CA THR A 439 4.55 -12.25 2.95
C THR A 439 3.33 -12.41 3.85
N GLY A 440 3.29 -11.67 4.96
CA GLY A 440 2.18 -11.75 5.89
C GLY A 440 2.34 -10.90 7.14
N LEU A 441 1.21 -10.64 7.80
CA LEU A 441 1.15 -9.91 9.06
C LEU A 441 1.59 -10.83 10.21
N ARG A 442 2.62 -10.43 10.96
CA ARG A 442 3.21 -11.24 12.04
C ARG A 442 2.75 -10.81 13.43
N SER A 443 2.57 -9.51 13.64
CA SER A 443 2.14 -8.98 14.93
C SER A 443 1.28 -7.74 14.74
N ALA A 444 0.34 -7.53 15.67
CA ALA A 444 -0.47 -6.33 15.78
C ALA A 444 -0.69 -6.01 17.26
N LYS A 445 -0.40 -4.76 17.67
CA LYS A 445 -0.47 -4.31 19.07
C LYS A 445 -1.02 -2.89 19.13
N GLU A 446 -1.75 -2.58 20.20
CA GLU A 446 -2.22 -1.22 20.54
C GLU A 446 -1.42 -0.70 21.74
N PRO A 447 -0.24 -0.08 21.54
CA PRO A 447 0.60 0.42 22.64
C PRO A 447 -0.02 1.61 23.38
N SER A 448 -0.82 2.41 22.69
CA SER A 448 -1.50 3.61 23.18
C SER A 448 -2.89 3.68 22.56
N LYS A 449 -3.84 4.33 23.26
CA LYS A 449 -5.22 4.43 22.76
C LYS A 449 -5.24 4.94 21.33
N CYS A 450 -5.91 4.18 20.45
CA CYS A 450 -6.16 4.57 19.06
C CYS A 450 -4.88 4.65 18.19
N GLN A 451 -3.75 4.16 18.67
CA GLN A 451 -2.48 4.06 17.96
C GLN A 451 -2.06 2.60 17.92
N TYR A 452 -1.84 2.10 16.71
CA TYR A 452 -1.53 0.69 16.48
C TYR A 452 -0.15 0.56 15.86
N ILE A 453 0.56 -0.49 16.25
CA ILE A 453 1.81 -0.91 15.61
C ILE A 453 1.64 -2.32 15.08
N MET A 454 2.13 -2.55 13.87
CA MET A 454 2.05 -3.84 13.20
C MET A 454 3.40 -4.23 12.62
N ASP A 455 3.74 -5.51 12.73
CA ASP A 455 4.94 -6.07 12.09
C ASP A 455 4.50 -6.87 10.87
N PHE A 456 4.87 -6.39 9.69
CA PHE A 456 4.59 -7.02 8.42
C PHE A 456 5.87 -7.64 7.86
N GLN A 457 5.87 -8.95 7.63
CA GLN A 457 7.01 -9.64 7.03
C GLN A 457 6.79 -9.78 5.53
N THR A 458 7.82 -9.52 4.74
CA THR A 458 7.78 -9.72 3.29
C THR A 458 9.18 -9.84 2.68
N PRO A 459 9.39 -10.65 1.62
CA PRO A 459 10.67 -10.74 0.92
C PRO A 459 11.16 -9.41 0.36
N VAL A 460 10.26 -8.51 -0.06
CA VAL A 460 10.67 -7.25 -0.69
C VAL A 460 11.29 -6.24 0.28
N ALA A 461 11.07 -6.43 1.59
CA ALA A 461 11.73 -5.68 2.64
C ALA A 461 13.19 -6.12 2.87
N CYS A 462 13.60 -7.26 2.29
CA CYS A 462 14.99 -7.71 2.35
C CYS A 462 15.90 -6.77 1.57
N GLN A 463 17.02 -6.41 2.20
CA GLN A 463 18.03 -5.54 1.63
C GLN A 463 19.38 -6.26 1.61
N PRO A 464 20.19 -6.07 0.56
CA PRO A 464 21.54 -6.60 0.55
C PRO A 464 22.34 -5.95 1.68
N CYS A 465 23.23 -6.71 2.30
CA CYS A 465 24.13 -6.12 3.29
C CYS A 465 25.03 -5.06 2.63
N SER A 466 24.90 -3.81 3.06
CA SER A 466 25.77 -2.73 2.58
C SER A 466 27.21 -2.89 3.09
N SER A 467 28.20 -2.61 2.25
CA SER A 467 29.63 -2.75 2.56
C SER A 467 30.17 -1.75 3.60
N SER A 468 29.41 -0.71 3.95
CA SER A 468 29.80 0.34 4.91
C SER A 468 29.09 0.25 6.27
N GLY A 469 28.11 -0.65 6.42
CA GLY A 469 27.45 -0.96 7.68
C GLY A 469 27.19 -2.46 7.69
N GLY A 470 28.00 -3.20 8.45
CA GLY A 470 27.98 -4.66 8.50
C GLY A 470 26.56 -5.22 8.60
N CYS A 471 26.34 -6.43 8.07
CA CYS A 471 25.07 -7.15 8.15
C CYS A 471 24.55 -7.21 9.61
N THR A 472 23.79 -6.21 10.05
CA THR A 472 22.96 -6.34 11.24
C THR A 472 21.69 -6.99 10.78
N VAL A 473 21.73 -8.32 10.70
CA VAL A 473 20.52 -9.10 10.56
C VAL A 473 19.79 -8.98 11.91
N ASN A 474 18.89 -8.01 12.01
CA ASN A 474 18.03 -7.84 13.17
C ASN A 474 16.89 -8.86 13.07
N PHE A 475 17.19 -10.11 13.41
CA PHE A 475 16.15 -11.06 13.80
C PHE A 475 16.12 -11.10 15.32
N ASP A 476 14.92 -10.99 15.88
CA ASP A 476 14.70 -11.01 17.32
C ASP A 476 15.48 -12.16 17.97
N PRO A 477 16.16 -11.92 19.11
CA PRO A 477 16.78 -13.01 19.83
C PRO A 477 15.69 -14.02 20.21
N ALA A 478 15.97 -15.30 19.95
CA ALA A 478 15.14 -16.40 20.44
C ALA A 478 14.78 -16.18 21.91
N PRO A 479 13.57 -16.55 22.36
CA PRO A 479 13.10 -16.25 23.71
C PRO A 479 14.06 -16.83 24.74
N THR A 480 14.81 -15.95 25.39
CA THR A 480 15.64 -16.28 26.56
C THR A 480 14.70 -16.81 27.63
N VAL A 481 14.91 -18.05 28.05
CA VAL A 481 14.26 -18.63 29.24
C VAL A 481 14.72 -17.80 30.44
N THR A 482 13.87 -16.88 30.91
CA THR A 482 14.17 -15.99 32.04
C THR A 482 14.13 -16.76 33.35
N GLY A 483 15.31 -17.07 33.89
CA GLY A 483 15.55 -17.16 35.33
C GLY A 483 15.83 -15.76 35.89
N ARG A 484 15.16 -15.39 36.99
CA ARG A 484 15.23 -14.06 37.63
C ARG A 484 16.63 -13.76 38.20
N GLY A 485 17.17 -12.58 37.85
CA GLY A 485 18.30 -11.91 38.51
C GLY A 485 18.50 -10.51 37.89
N PRO A 486 18.91 -9.46 38.65
CA PRO A 486 18.57 -8.08 38.31
C PRO A 486 19.52 -7.39 37.32
N VAL A 487 18.87 -6.69 36.37
CA VAL A 487 19.21 -5.45 35.66
C VAL A 487 20.69 -5.04 35.57
N GLY A 488 21.23 -5.20 34.36
CA GLY A 488 22.33 -4.42 33.79
C GLY A 488 22.34 -4.60 32.28
N ALA A 489 21.88 -3.61 31.52
CA ALA A 489 21.85 -3.66 30.06
C ALA A 489 23.29 -3.73 29.50
N PRO A 490 23.64 -4.68 28.62
CA PRO A 490 24.92 -4.63 27.93
C PRO A 490 24.87 -3.64 26.76
N PRO A 491 26.00 -3.02 26.37
CA PRO A 491 26.03 -2.12 25.23
C PRO A 491 25.78 -2.89 23.92
N ARG A 492 24.95 -2.32 23.04
CA ARG A 492 24.82 -2.78 21.64
C ARG A 492 26.16 -2.60 20.94
N LEU A 493 26.76 -3.70 20.51
CA LEU A 493 27.94 -3.69 19.63
C LEU A 493 27.57 -4.36 18.31
N SER A 494 27.74 -3.59 17.23
CA SER A 494 27.57 -3.99 15.84
C SER A 494 28.67 -4.97 15.43
N LEU A 495 28.28 -6.09 14.83
CA LEU A 495 29.21 -7.02 14.17
C LEU A 495 29.42 -6.58 12.73
N SER A 496 30.66 -6.18 12.41
CA SER A 496 31.14 -6.17 11.03
C SER A 496 31.79 -7.54 10.77
N LEU A 497 31.11 -8.38 10.01
CA LEU A 497 31.70 -9.56 9.39
C LEU A 497 32.12 -9.15 7.98
N SER A 498 33.43 -9.17 7.70
CA SER A 498 33.93 -9.15 6.34
C SER A 498 33.51 -10.46 5.66
N PRO A 499 32.77 -10.43 4.54
CA PRO A 499 32.41 -11.67 3.85
C PRO A 499 33.67 -12.35 3.29
N PRO A 500 33.78 -13.69 3.30
CA PRO A 500 34.68 -14.38 2.39
C PRO A 500 34.21 -14.09 0.96
N ASP A 501 35.14 -13.88 0.03
CA ASP A 501 34.93 -13.51 -1.37
C ASP A 501 33.95 -14.43 -2.12
N ILE A 502 32.63 -14.21 -1.96
CA ILE A 502 31.57 -14.80 -2.79
C ILE A 502 30.46 -13.74 -2.96
N CYS A 503 30.81 -12.59 -3.50
CA CYS A 503 29.86 -11.65 -4.10
C CYS A 503 30.50 -11.05 -5.36
N VAL A 504 30.67 -11.87 -6.40
CA VAL A 504 30.89 -11.33 -7.75
C VAL A 504 29.53 -10.93 -8.29
N VAL A 505 29.10 -9.71 -7.94
CA VAL A 505 28.02 -9.04 -8.65
C VAL A 505 28.54 -8.76 -10.07
N ARG A 506 27.99 -9.47 -11.06
CA ARG A 506 28.15 -9.10 -12.48
C ARG A 506 27.45 -7.75 -12.68
N THR A 507 28.22 -6.68 -12.68
CA THR A 507 27.78 -5.38 -13.20
C THR A 507 27.65 -5.51 -14.72
N TYR A 508 26.42 -5.52 -15.22
CA TYR A 508 26.16 -5.29 -16.64
C TYR A 508 26.31 -3.79 -16.91
N HIS A 509 27.50 -3.38 -17.35
CA HIS A 509 27.68 -2.07 -17.97
C HIS A 509 27.00 -2.07 -19.34
N THR A 510 25.91 -1.33 -19.48
CA THR A 510 25.36 -0.93 -20.78
C THR A 510 26.31 0.09 -21.40
N SER A 511 27.08 -0.32 -22.42
CA SER A 511 27.88 0.62 -23.21
C SER A 511 26.94 1.34 -24.19
N SER A 512 26.75 2.64 -24.00
CA SER A 512 26.26 3.54 -25.04
C SER A 512 27.33 3.64 -26.12
N LYS A 513 27.10 3.02 -27.28
CA LYS A 513 27.82 3.37 -28.51
C LYS A 513 27.05 4.46 -29.23
N SER A 514 27.63 5.65 -29.22
CA SER A 514 27.40 6.67 -30.24
C SER A 514 28.03 6.21 -31.56
N SER A 515 27.23 6.20 -32.63
CA SER A 515 27.65 6.35 -34.03
C SER A 515 26.42 6.74 -34.83
#